data_AF-A0A1J5UBT8-F1
#
_entry.id   AF-A0A1J5UBT8-F1
#
_cell.length_a   1.000
_cell.length_b   1.000
_cell.length_c   1.000
_cell.angle_alpha   90.00
_cell.angle_beta   90.00
_cell.angle_gamma   90.00
#
_symmetry.space_group_name_H-M   'P 1'
#
loop_
_entity.id
_entity.type
_entity.pdbx_description
1 polymer ?
#
loop_
_entity_poly.entity_id
_entity_poly.type
_entity_poly.pdbx_seq_one_letter_code
_entity_poly.pdbx_strand_id
1 'polypeptide(L)'
;MFAVAETFQGGSRLQLICEDGKRRMGRIPGKLRRRMWVRENDLLIVVPWSFQDSKADVRFRYTPTQTSNLKRNGKIPEILDIY
;
A
#
# COMPACT_ATOMS: atom_id res chain seq x y z
N MET A 1 8.13 3.33 -1.37
CA MET A 1 7.64 3.55 -0.01
C MET A 1 6.69 2.43 0.34
N PHE A 2 6.72 1.92 1.57
CA PHE A 2 5.73 0.97 2.08
C PHE A 2 4.45 1.71 2.49
N ALA A 3 3.32 1.06 2.26
CA ALA A 3 2.03 1.51 2.74
C ALA A 3 1.10 0.33 2.95
N VAL A 4 0.08 0.52 3.77
CA VAL A 4 -0.99 -0.46 3.94
C VAL A 4 -2.31 0.12 3.46
N ALA A 5 -3.09 -0.72 2.80
CA ALA A 5 -4.46 -0.41 2.39
C ALA A 5 -5.39 -0.30 3.61
N GLU A 6 -6.04 0.84 3.78
CA GLU A 6 -7.00 1.08 4.86
C GLU A 6 -8.43 0.81 4.37
N THR A 7 -8.93 1.63 3.42
CA THR A 7 -10.32 1.53 2.92
C THR A 7 -10.40 1.70 1.40
N PHE A 8 -11.32 0.97 0.76
CA PHE A 8 -11.60 1.17 -0.68
C PHE A 8 -12.57 2.33 -0.92
N GLN A 9 -12.19 3.25 -1.81
CA GLN A 9 -13.00 4.43 -2.16
C GLN A 9 -13.74 4.26 -3.50
N GLY A 10 -13.67 3.08 -4.12
CA GLY A 10 -14.21 2.83 -5.45
C GLY A 10 -13.37 3.45 -6.57
N GLY A 11 -13.75 3.22 -7.83
CA GLY A 11 -13.05 3.82 -8.99
C GLY A 11 -11.57 3.46 -9.13
N SER A 12 -11.14 2.31 -8.61
CA SER A 12 -9.72 1.90 -8.51
C SER A 12 -8.87 2.81 -7.62
N ARG A 13 -9.49 3.44 -6.61
CA ARG A 13 -8.84 4.24 -5.58
C ARG A 13 -9.03 3.59 -4.21
N LEU A 14 -8.03 3.74 -3.36
CA LEU A 14 -8.07 3.33 -1.96
C LEU A 14 -7.35 4.34 -1.08
N GLN A 15 -7.67 4.34 0.20
CA GLN A 15 -6.93 5.05 1.22
C GLN A 15 -5.72 4.22 1.67
N LEU A 16 -4.57 4.87 1.78
CA LEU A 16 -3.31 4.26 2.17
C LEU A 16 -2.77 4.93 3.42
N ILE A 17 -2.27 4.14 4.36
CA ILE A 17 -1.40 4.59 5.45
C ILE A 17 0.03 4.30 5.02
N CYS A 18 0.84 5.33 4.84
CA CYS A 18 2.23 5.20 4.43
C CYS A 18 3.17 5.06 5.63
N GLU A 19 4.37 4.52 5.40
CA GLU A 19 5.40 4.37 6.44
C GLU A 19 5.87 5.68 7.08
N ASP A 20 5.60 6.82 6.43
CA ASP A 20 5.87 8.16 6.95
C ASP A 20 4.75 8.70 7.86
N GLY A 21 3.74 7.89 8.17
CA GLY A 21 2.60 8.26 9.01
C GLY A 21 1.54 9.09 8.30
N LYS A 22 1.72 9.43 7.02
CA LYS A 22 0.74 10.19 6.25
C LYS A 22 -0.30 9.28 5.61
N ARG A 23 -1.53 9.79 5.52
CA ARG A 23 -2.61 9.15 4.77
C ARG A 23 -2.66 9.70 3.35
N ARG A 24 -2.55 8.82 2.35
CA ARG A 24 -2.57 9.18 0.93
C ARG A 24 -3.67 8.47 0.18
N MET A 25 -4.17 9.10 -0.89
CA MET A 25 -5.08 8.45 -1.83
C MET A 25 -4.27 7.66 -2.85
N GLY A 26 -4.38 6.34 -2.79
CA GLY A 26 -3.75 5.38 -3.68
C GLY A 26 -4.56 5.15 -4.95
N ARG A 27 -3.95 5.27 -6.11
CA ARG A 27 -4.51 4.81 -7.38
C ARG A 27 -3.96 3.42 -7.72
N ILE A 28 -4.84 2.50 -8.09
CA ILE A 28 -4.46 1.17 -8.59
C ILE A 28 -4.37 1.23 -10.13
N PRO A 29 -3.17 1.08 -10.72
CA PRO A 29 -3.04 0.97 -12.17
C PRO A 29 -3.81 -0.24 -12.70
N GLY A 30 -4.46 -0.11 -13.86
CA GLY A 30 -5.25 -1.19 -14.45
C GLY A 30 -4.44 -2.49 -14.66
N LYS A 31 -3.14 -2.38 -14.96
CA LYS A 31 -2.23 -3.52 -15.05
C LYS A 31 -2.12 -4.29 -13.73
N LEU A 32 -2.06 -3.58 -12.61
CA LEU A 32 -2.00 -4.19 -11.28
C LEU A 32 -3.35 -4.84 -10.93
N ARG A 33 -4.45 -4.12 -11.18
CA ARG A 33 -5.83 -4.62 -10.93
C ARG A 33 -6.12 -5.93 -11.67
N ARG A 34 -5.63 -6.08 -12.90
CA ARG A 34 -5.76 -7.31 -13.70
C ARG A 34 -4.92 -8.46 -13.17
N ARG A 35 -3.77 -8.16 -12.54
CA ARG A 35 -2.83 -9.17 -12.05
C ARG A 35 -3.18 -9.67 -10.65
N MET A 36 -3.61 -8.76 -9.77
CA MET A 36 -3.81 -9.04 -8.35
C MET A 36 -4.95 -8.17 -7.79
N TRP A 37 -5.81 -8.80 -6.99
CA TRP A 37 -6.86 -8.09 -6.24
C TRP A 37 -6.30 -7.56 -4.93
N VAL A 38 -6.23 -6.24 -4.79
CA VAL A 38 -5.87 -5.62 -3.50
C VAL A 38 -7.07 -5.75 -2.55
N ARG A 39 -6.80 -6.05 -1.27
CA ARG A 39 -7.76 -6.04 -0.17
C ARG A 39 -7.32 -5.05 0.90
N GLU A 40 -8.22 -4.77 1.84
CA GLU A 40 -7.86 -4.01 3.04
C GLU A 40 -6.82 -4.78 3.85
N ASN A 41 -5.95 -4.05 4.55
CA ASN A 41 -4.81 -4.56 5.32
C ASN A 41 -3.69 -5.24 4.49
N ASP A 42 -3.75 -5.19 3.16
CA ASP A 42 -2.64 -5.65 2.32
C ASP A 42 -1.45 -4.68 2.39
N LEU A 43 -0.24 -5.23 2.52
CA LEU A 43 1.01 -4.46 2.40
C LEU A 43 1.35 -4.16 0.94
N LEU A 44 1.60 -2.89 0.64
CA LEU A 44 1.78 -2.36 -0.70
C LEU A 44 3.10 -1.58 -0.83
N ILE A 45 3.64 -1.57 -2.05
CA ILE A 45 4.63 -0.58 -2.48
C ILE A 45 3.92 0.52 -3.24
N VAL A 46 4.13 1.74 -2.78
CA VAL A 46 3.53 2.94 -3.33
C VAL A 46 4.59 3.94 -3.76
N VAL A 47 4.25 4.73 -4.76
CA VAL A 47 5.06 5.83 -5.29
C VAL A 47 4.21 7.10 -5.17
N PRO A 48 4.54 8.03 -4.26
CA PRO A 48 3.84 9.31 -4.18
C PRO A 48 4.07 10.13 -5.45
N TRP A 49 3.11 10.97 -5.81
CA TRP A 49 3.26 11.88 -6.94
C TRP A 49 4.20 13.03 -6.59
N SER A 50 5.09 13.37 -7.52
CA SER A 50 6.07 14.46 -7.32
C SER A 50 5.42 15.83 -7.13
N PHE A 51 4.22 16.04 -7.69
CA PHE A 51 3.50 17.32 -7.65
C PHE A 51 2.37 17.37 -6.62
N GLN A 52 1.96 16.23 -6.05
CA GLN A 52 0.86 16.15 -5.09
C GLN A 52 1.11 15.04 -4.08
N ASP A 53 1.64 15.40 -2.90
CA ASP A 53 2.00 14.44 -1.84
C ASP A 53 0.78 13.70 -1.26
N SER A 54 -0.44 14.24 -1.40
CA SER A 54 -1.65 13.57 -0.93
C SER A 54 -2.09 12.38 -1.79
N LYS A 55 -1.42 12.14 -2.93
CA LYS A 55 -1.74 11.05 -3.86
C LYS A 55 -0.53 10.18 -4.14
N ALA A 56 -0.79 8.90 -4.38
CA ALA A 56 0.23 7.93 -4.74
C ALA A 56 -0.31 6.91 -5.74
N ASP A 57 0.57 6.33 -6.54
CA ASP A 57 0.26 5.15 -7.36
C ASP A 57 0.75 3.87 -6.66
N VAL A 58 -0.09 2.84 -6.68
CA VAL A 58 0.27 1.51 -6.17
C VAL A 58 1.07 0.77 -7.24
N ARG A 59 2.29 0.35 -6.90
CA ARG A 59 3.20 -0.34 -7.81
C ARG A 59 3.20 -1.85 -7.63
N PHE A 60 3.11 -2.31 -6.38
CA PHE A 60 3.18 -3.74 -6.04
C PHE A 60 2.38 -4.04 -4.77
N ARG A 61 1.93 -5.29 -4.66
CA ARG A 61 1.26 -5.83 -3.47
C ARG A 61 2.01 -7.06 -3.00
N TYR A 62 2.38 -7.10 -1.73
CA TYR A 62 2.98 -8.27 -1.10
C TYR A 62 1.91 -9.30 -0.74
N THR A 63 2.26 -10.58 -0.84
CA THR A 63 1.42 -11.64 -0.29
C THR A 63 1.59 -11.72 1.24
N PRO A 64 0.63 -12.30 1.98
CA PRO A 64 0.75 -12.46 3.43
C PRO A 64 2.06 -13.12 3.87
N THR A 65 2.50 -14.17 3.17
CA THR A 65 3.78 -14.85 3.43
C THR A 65 4.98 -13.93 3.22
N GLN A 66 4.96 -13.09 2.20
CA GLN A 66 6.03 -12.11 1.96
C GLN A 66 6.06 -11.06 3.06
N THR A 67 4.88 -10.59 3.50
CA THR A 67 4.74 -9.66 4.62
C THR A 67 5.30 -10.26 5.91
N SER A 68 4.96 -11.50 6.27
CA SER A 68 5.52 -12.18 7.44
C SER A 68 7.04 -12.29 7.39
N ASN A 69 7.62 -12.59 6.23
CA ASN A 69 9.07 -12.64 6.05
C ASN A 69 9.72 -11.26 6.21
N LEU A 70 9.09 -10.21 5.68
CA LEU A 70 9.58 -8.84 5.84
C LEU A 70 9.51 -8.36 7.30
N LYS A 71 8.45 -8.74 8.02
CA LYS A 71 8.28 -8.49 9.45
C LYS A 71 9.37 -9.19 10.27
N ARG A 72 9.59 -10.48 10.04
CA ARG A 72 10.65 -11.25 10.73
C ARG A 72 12.05 -10.64 10.51
N ASN A 73 12.28 -10.03 9.36
CA ASN A 73 13.54 -9.38 9.02
C ASN A 73 13.64 -7.92 9.53
N GLY A 74 12.64 -7.42 10.26
CA GLY A 74 12.64 -6.05 10.79
C GLY A 74 12.63 -4.95 9.71
N LYS A 75 12.13 -5.25 8.50
CA LYS A 75 12.12 -4.30 7.38
C LYS A 75 10.85 -3.45 7.30
N ILE A 76 9.82 -3.80 8.07
CA ILE A 76 8.56 -3.08 8.11
C ILE A 76 8.57 -2.18 9.35
N PRO A 77 8.30 -0.87 9.22
CA PRO A 77 8.17 0.01 10.37
C PRO A 77 6.93 -0.33 11.21
N GLU A 78 7.02 -0.19 12.54
CA GLU A 78 5.95 -0.53 13.50
C GLU A 78 4.62 0.18 13.20
N ILE A 79 4.67 1.36 12.57
CA ILE A 79 3.48 2.11 12.15
C ILE A 79 2.58 1.34 11.17
N LEU A 80 3.15 0.38 10.43
CA LEU A 80 2.44 -0.46 9.45
C LEU A 80 2.17 -1.87 9.98
N ASP A 81 2.41 -2.11 11.27
CA ASP A 81 2.21 -3.43 11.86
C ASP A 81 0.74 -3.65 12.23
N ILE A 82 -0.03 -4.16 11.27
CA ILE A 82 -1.47 -4.41 11.42
C ILE A 82 -1.73 -5.87 11.84
N TYR A 83 -0.69 -6.59 12.29
CA TYR A 83 -0.76 -8.00 12.71
C TYR A 83 -0.03 -8.29 14.01
#